data_AF-A0A0F2C626-F1
#
_entry.id   AF-A0A0F2C626-F1
#
_cell.length_a   1.000
_cell.length_b   1.000
_cell.length_c   1.000
_cell.angle_alpha   90.00
_cell.angle_beta   90.00
_cell.angle_gamma   90.00
#
_symmetry.space_group_name_H-M   'P 1'
#
loop_
_entity.id
_entity.type
_entity.pdbx_description
1 polymer ?
#
loop_
_entity_poly.entity_id
_entity_poly.type
_entity_poly.pdbx_seq_one_letter_code
_entity_poly.pdbx_strand_id
1 'polypeptide(L)' 'MSDPQNTHGTPGGDEEADTASGGAPEQADEATTEHGLDDDGTPVENPSGG' A
#
# COMPACT_ATOMS: atom_id res chain seq x y z
N MET A 1 -14.85 -22.31 -6.27
CA MET A 1 -15.35 -22.38 -4.88
C MET A 1 -14.83 -21.14 -4.18
N SER A 2 -15.71 -20.37 -3.52
CA SER A 2 -15.37 -19.08 -2.89
C SER A 2 -14.84 -19.30 -1.46
N ASP A 3 -13.84 -18.52 -1.04
CA ASP A 3 -13.23 -18.60 0.29
C ASP A 3 -14.25 -18.15 1.36
N PRO A 4 -14.56 -18.99 2.37
CA PRO A 4 -15.53 -18.65 3.41
C PRO A 4 -15.16 -17.42 4.26
N GLN A 5 -13.91 -16.93 4.19
CA GLN A 5 -13.46 -15.72 4.88
C GLN A 5 -13.49 -14.47 3.99
N ASN A 6 -13.80 -14.61 2.70
CA ASN A 6 -13.84 -13.47 1.80
C ASN A 6 -15.16 -12.69 1.97
N THR A 7 -15.13 -11.66 2.83
CA THR A 7 -16.24 -10.73 3.06
C THR A 7 -16.49 -9.78 1.90
N HIS A 8 -15.56 -9.68 0.95
CA HIS A 8 -15.61 -8.76 -0.19
C HIS A 8 -16.23 -9.37 -1.45
N GLY A 9 -16.76 -10.59 -1.36
CA GLY A 9 -17.28 -11.31 -2.52
C GLY A 9 -16.17 -11.78 -3.46
N THR A 10 -16.48 -12.72 -4.34
CA THR A 10 -15.58 -13.10 -5.43
C THR A 10 -16.08 -12.41 -6.70
N PRO A 11 -15.26 -11.60 -7.39
CA PRO A 11 -15.63 -11.10 -8.72
C PRO A 11 -16.01 -12.28 -9.62
N GLY A 12 -17.09 -12.14 -10.40
CA GLY A 12 -17.48 -13.17 -11.36
C GLY A 12 -16.50 -13.28 -12.53
N GLY A 13 -16.69 -14.30 -13.38
CA GLY A 13 -15.71 -14.68 -14.40
C GLY A 13 -15.43 -13.62 -15.47
N ASP A 14 -16.36 -12.68 -15.66
CA ASP A 14 -16.27 -11.56 -16.60
C ASP A 14 -16.25 -10.20 -15.87
N GLU A 15 -16.26 -10.20 -14.54
CA GLU A 15 -16.15 -9.00 -13.72
C GLU A 15 -14.67 -8.73 -13.45
N GLU A 16 -14.12 -7.76 -14.19
CA GLU A 16 -12.81 -7.21 -13.91
C GLU A 16 -12.78 -6.69 -12.47
N ALA A 17 -11.72 -7.04 -11.73
CA ALA A 17 -11.48 -6.40 -10.45
C ALA A 17 -11.39 -4.89 -10.69
N ASP A 18 -12.06 -4.10 -9.85
CA ASP A 18 -12.01 -2.64 -9.89
C ASP A 18 -10.61 -2.19 -9.44
N THR A 19 -9.63 -2.43 -10.30
CA THR A 19 -8.29 -1.90 -10.14
C THR A 19 -8.47 -0.41 -10.38
N ALA A 20 -8.45 0.38 -9.31
CA ALA A 20 -8.28 1.81 -9.44
C ALA A 20 -7.22 2.02 -10.53
N SER A 21 -7.56 2.74 -11.61
CA SER A 21 -6.68 2.98 -12.76
C SER A 21 -5.50 3.88 -12.36
N GLY A 22 -4.85 3.59 -11.24
CA GLY A 22 -3.53 4.09 -10.91
C GLY A 22 -2.58 3.35 -11.83
N GLY A 23 -2.14 4.06 -12.88
CA GLY A 23 -1.02 3.60 -13.70
C GLY A 23 0.15 3.16 -12.82
N ALA A 24 1.06 2.38 -13.39
CA ALA A 24 2.33 2.09 -12.74
C ALA A 24 2.88 3.39 -12.14
N PRO A 25 3.36 3.42 -10.88
CA PRO A 25 3.90 4.64 -10.31
C PRO A 25 4.90 5.20 -11.32
N GLU A 26 4.67 6.44 -11.79
CA GLU A 26 5.69 7.13 -12.56
C GLU A 26 6.99 7.01 -11.76
N GLN A 27 8.08 6.71 -12.48
CA GLN A 27 9.41 6.40 -11.94
C GLN A 27 9.61 7.08 -10.59
N ALA A 28 9.98 6.29 -9.58
CA ALA A 28 10.39 6.83 -8.30
C ALA A 28 11.69 7.61 -8.50
N ASP A 29 11.59 8.80 -9.09
CA ASP A 29 12.58 9.87 -9.05
C ASP A 29 12.68 10.28 -7.59
N GLU A 30 13.60 9.61 -6.89
CA GLU A 30 14.43 10.19 -5.83
C GLU A 30 13.71 11.01 -4.75
N ALA A 31 12.49 10.63 -4.35
CA ALA A 31 11.82 11.17 -3.18
C ALA A 31 11.63 10.10 -2.09
N THR A 32 12.64 9.27 -1.84
CA THR A 32 12.82 8.67 -0.51
C THR A 32 13.63 9.64 0.33
N THR A 33 13.04 10.78 0.62
CA THR A 33 13.64 11.78 1.51
C THR A 33 12.68 11.95 2.68
N GLU A 34 13.09 11.36 3.80
CA GLU A 34 12.82 11.86 5.16
C GLU A 34 11.44 11.59 5.78
N HIS A 35 10.52 10.87 5.14
CA HIS A 35 9.28 10.50 5.83
C HIS A 35 9.52 9.37 6.85
N GLY A 36 9.95 9.75 8.06
CA GLY A 36 10.25 8.85 9.17
C GLY A 36 11.70 8.86 9.65
N LEU A 37 12.52 9.82 9.21
CA LEU A 37 13.86 10.07 9.74
C LEU A 37 13.89 11.45 10.43
N ASP A 38 14.68 11.61 11.49
CA ASP A 38 14.98 12.91 12.11
C ASP A 38 16.03 13.71 11.33
N ASP A 39 16.37 14.91 11.81
CA ASP A 39 17.36 15.81 11.20
C ASP A 39 18.77 15.19 11.14
N ASP A 40 19.04 14.16 11.95
CA ASP A 40 20.29 13.41 11.96
C ASP A 40 20.22 12.16 11.05
N GLY A 41 19.09 11.94 10.37
CA GLY A 41 18.85 10.80 9.49
C GLY A 41 18.57 9.49 10.24
N THR A 42 18.24 9.56 11.53
CA THR A 42 17.89 8.38 12.33
C THR A 42 16.38 8.11 12.29
N PRO A 43 15.93 6.85 12.28
CA PRO A 43 14.51 6.53 12.32
C PRO A 43 13.83 7.16 13.54
N VAL A 44 12.78 7.97 13.32
CA VAL A 44 11.99 8.51 14.42
C VAL A 44 11.33 7.34 15.17
N GLU A 45 11.52 7.26 16.48
CA GLU A 45 10.90 6.19 17.26
C GLU A 45 9.37 6.31 17.20
N ASN A 46 8.70 5.22 16.81
CA ASN A 46 7.25 5.19 16.76
C ASN A 46 6.70 5.08 18.20
N PRO A 47 5.93 6.07 18.70
CA PRO A 47 5.43 6.05 20.07
C PRO A 47 4.41 4.94 20.35
N SER A 48 3.93 4.21 19.33
CA SER A 48 3.06 3.03 19.52
C SER A 48 3.81 1.72 19.79
N GLY A 49 5.13 1.74 19.96
CA GLY A 49 5.97 0.55 20.19
C GLY A 49 6.19 0.16 21.66
N GLY A 50 5.11 0.03 22.45
CA GLY A 50 5.16 -0.43 23.85
C GLY A 50 4.03 -1.38 24.21
#